data_AF-X8CPW0-F1
#
_entry.id   AF-X8CPW0-F1
#
_cell.length_a   1.000
_cell.length_b   1.000
_cell.length_c   1.000
_cell.angle_alpha   90.00
_cell.angle_beta   90.00
_cell.angle_gamma   90.00
#
_symmetry.space_group_name_H-M   'P 1'
#
loop_
_entity.id
_entity.type
_entity.pdbx_description
1 polymer ?
#
loop_
_entity_poly.entity_id
_entity_poly.type
_entity_poly.pdbx_seq_one_letter_code
_entity_poly.pdbx_strand_id
1 'polypeptide(L)'
;MDHLISDRDCIAWLKESSRWPDRKGTLEPRTSIVLSSTVCASTECEPAAMCRTLPIRLTPAIGEALDSYLEALAYRSHTAWGDIVSAVGLGESTMRSGIYGWLMRLTRSQSSALGRATGIDATRLDSMTVAGLASGASATSGPSAPAPILRAPARSRYCPQCLADSGGRWQLWWRLRWAIACPTHQCLLADCCPACGCWQRVGAPSSDTRAAPGFCPRRAVTSHAGKQSRCGAALADSAVPHFAADHPVLIAQQRILKCLSQQSVSEGIYVRAAVDVSQFLADMNAIANRVLRDPPADIITRRIPMDRIEPYARRRQGDARRPSADNAMALAATAFAVVSALAILDSADARAAGAQMRWMLTAPRAPTTVVTPTQFGKGKKVSSALRAAQLSALETYLGPSDQLRYRVGTPWPCDPQESVERHRHVPGLLWFQATLRFTKVGPATEQLAAALACAVVAVGTRITLADAATSLGSVTTPPLISRILQKLSTAENWQAMRAALIRLADAVDSGACLIDYERRRALPYSDLLVGDEWHEICCDLTGLADSAMSLQLVTCWMYEQMTGSPARLCPAAVRTREFRQKLTELRQTRTPTSTASLGRSAKQFLERHGCGAEPLCWHPPSTLLAL
;
A
#
# COMPACT_ATOMS: atom_id res chain seq x y z
N MET A 1 5.37 -11.34 -49.75
CA MET A 1 3.96 -11.79 -49.81
C MET A 1 3.67 -12.54 -48.52
N ASP A 2 3.06 -11.78 -47.62
CA ASP A 2 2.27 -12.12 -46.44
C ASP A 2 2.19 -13.57 -45.99
N HIS A 3 2.52 -13.81 -44.71
CA HIS A 3 1.50 -14.26 -43.75
C HIS A 3 1.92 -13.90 -42.31
N LEU A 4 1.07 -13.07 -41.70
CA LEU A 4 1.06 -12.65 -40.30
C LEU A 4 0.87 -13.84 -39.36
N ILE A 5 1.71 -13.95 -38.32
CA ILE A 5 1.51 -14.84 -37.16
C ILE A 5 1.15 -13.96 -35.96
N SER A 6 0.02 -14.28 -35.34
CA SER A 6 -0.69 -13.41 -34.39
C SER A 6 -0.12 -13.42 -32.97
N ASP A 7 -0.15 -12.24 -32.37
CA ASP A 7 0.40 -11.82 -31.08
C ASP A 7 -0.42 -12.27 -29.84
N ARG A 8 -0.89 -13.53 -29.81
CA ARG A 8 -1.91 -13.98 -28.82
C ARG A 8 -1.42 -14.85 -27.64
N ASP A 9 -0.19 -15.35 -27.65
CA ASP A 9 0.23 -16.35 -26.64
C ASP A 9 0.95 -15.77 -25.41
N CYS A 10 1.40 -14.51 -25.42
CA CYS A 10 2.02 -13.87 -24.26
C CYS A 10 1.01 -13.43 -23.16
N ILE A 11 -0.27 -13.26 -23.51
CA ILE A 11 -1.29 -12.69 -22.60
C ILE A 11 -1.99 -13.76 -21.75
N ALA A 12 -1.91 -15.03 -22.11
CA ALA A 12 -2.60 -16.12 -21.40
C ALA A 12 -2.03 -16.36 -19.99
N TRP A 13 -0.71 -16.33 -19.83
CA TRP A 13 -0.06 -16.78 -18.60
C TRP A 13 -0.17 -15.80 -17.41
N LEU A 14 -0.40 -14.51 -17.67
CA LEU A 14 -0.62 -13.49 -16.63
C LEU A 14 -2.10 -13.28 -16.28
N LYS A 15 -3.04 -13.75 -17.09
CA LYS A 15 -4.50 -13.59 -16.85
C LYS A 15 -5.13 -14.72 -16.03
N GLU A 16 -4.47 -15.86 -15.93
CA GLU A 16 -5.02 -17.05 -15.26
C GLU A 16 -5.00 -16.97 -13.72
N SER A 17 -4.37 -15.93 -13.15
CA SER A 17 -4.40 -15.65 -11.71
C SER A 17 -5.62 -14.84 -11.24
N SER A 18 -6.51 -14.43 -12.16
CA SER A 18 -7.61 -13.49 -11.89
C SER A 18 -9.01 -13.99 -12.28
N ARG A 19 -9.20 -15.29 -12.52
CA ARG A 19 -10.52 -15.88 -12.80
C ARG A 19 -10.87 -16.94 -11.76
N TRP A 20 -11.51 -16.52 -10.69
CA TRP A 20 -12.46 -17.35 -9.94
C TRP A 20 -13.86 -16.98 -10.43
N PRO A 21 -14.65 -17.91 -10.99
CA PRO A 21 -16.05 -17.62 -11.27
C PRO A 21 -16.87 -17.78 -9.98
N ASP A 22 -17.56 -16.71 -9.60
CA ASP A 22 -18.79 -16.79 -8.80
C ASP A 22 -19.78 -17.70 -9.55
N ARG A 23 -19.96 -18.95 -9.10
CA ARG A 23 -21.12 -19.75 -9.48
C ARG A 23 -22.23 -19.49 -8.48
N LYS A 24 -23.06 -18.48 -8.78
CA LYS A 24 -24.47 -18.48 -8.34
C LYS A 24 -25.22 -19.48 -9.21
N GLY A 25 -25.40 -20.69 -8.71
CA GLY A 25 -26.32 -21.67 -9.27
C GLY A 25 -27.54 -21.80 -8.36
N THR A 26 -28.67 -21.27 -8.81
CA THR A 26 -30.01 -21.56 -8.29
C THR A 26 -30.29 -23.06 -8.43
N LEU A 27 -30.54 -23.74 -7.32
CA LEU A 27 -31.07 -25.10 -7.27
C LEU A 27 -32.40 -25.05 -6.52
N GLU A 28 -33.49 -25.31 -7.24
CA GLU A 28 -34.82 -25.55 -6.69
C GLU A 28 -34.87 -26.88 -5.90
N PRO A 29 -35.81 -27.01 -4.94
CA PRO A 29 -35.77 -28.06 -3.93
C PRO A 29 -36.37 -29.37 -4.48
N ARG A 30 -35.67 -30.48 -4.24
CA ARG A 30 -36.27 -31.81 -4.30
C ARG A 30 -36.31 -32.42 -2.90
N THR A 31 -37.49 -32.93 -2.62
CA THR A 31 -38.07 -33.38 -1.37
C THR A 31 -37.47 -34.69 -0.87
N SER A 32 -37.36 -34.77 0.47
CA SER A 32 -37.55 -35.97 1.30
C SER A 32 -36.47 -37.07 1.25
N ILE A 33 -35.84 -37.38 2.39
CA ILE A 33 -36.35 -38.31 3.42
C ILE A 33 -35.38 -38.25 4.60
N VAL A 34 -35.91 -37.95 5.78
CA VAL A 34 -35.21 -38.04 7.07
C VAL A 34 -35.30 -39.49 7.54
N LEU A 35 -34.15 -40.14 7.71
CA LEU A 35 -34.03 -41.32 8.56
C LEU A 35 -33.03 -41.01 9.67
N SER A 36 -33.59 -40.63 10.82
CA SER A 36 -32.90 -40.61 12.11
C SER A 36 -32.37 -42.02 12.40
N SER A 37 -31.05 -42.14 12.52
CA SER A 37 -30.43 -43.23 13.26
C SER A 37 -29.31 -42.64 14.11
N THR A 38 -29.65 -42.42 15.37
CA THR A 38 -28.73 -42.11 16.45
C THR A 38 -27.82 -43.31 16.64
N VAL A 39 -26.59 -43.23 16.12
CA VAL A 39 -25.50 -44.12 16.51
C VAL A 39 -24.42 -43.25 17.11
N CYS A 40 -24.23 -43.40 18.42
CA CYS A 40 -23.04 -42.97 19.12
C CYS A 40 -21.84 -43.68 18.50
N ALA A 41 -21.15 -43.02 17.57
CA ALA A 41 -19.85 -43.44 17.11
C ALA A 41 -18.81 -42.70 17.95
N SER A 42 -18.33 -43.45 18.93
CA SER A 42 -17.07 -43.28 19.65
C SER A 42 -16.04 -42.51 18.85
N THR A 43 -15.38 -41.56 19.51
CA THR A 43 -14.15 -40.93 19.07
C THR A 43 -13.05 -41.99 19.01
N GLU A 44 -13.07 -42.85 18.00
CA GLU A 44 -11.93 -43.67 17.64
C GLU A 44 -10.88 -42.73 17.06
N CYS A 45 -10.01 -42.28 17.96
CA CYS A 45 -8.70 -41.78 17.65
C CYS A 45 -8.00 -42.86 16.81
N GLU A 46 -8.00 -42.70 15.48
CA GLU A 46 -7.10 -43.47 14.62
C GLU A 46 -5.69 -43.39 15.24
N PRO A 47 -5.02 -44.53 15.45
CA PRO A 47 -3.71 -44.52 16.07
C PRO A 47 -2.77 -43.72 15.18
N ALA A 48 -2.35 -42.54 15.65
CA ALA A 48 -1.33 -41.75 14.98
C ALA A 48 -0.16 -42.68 14.67
N ALA A 49 0.09 -42.92 13.37
CA ALA A 49 1.12 -43.84 12.91
C ALA A 49 2.38 -43.63 13.75
N MET A 50 2.75 -44.62 14.56
CA MET A 50 3.82 -44.50 15.54
C MET A 50 5.12 -44.24 14.79
N CYS A 51 5.47 -42.97 14.68
CA CYS A 51 6.68 -42.50 14.02
C CYS A 51 7.87 -42.91 14.88
N ARG A 52 8.56 -43.98 14.45
CA ARG A 52 9.74 -44.52 15.12
C ARG A 52 10.97 -43.69 14.79
N THR A 53 11.96 -43.77 15.66
CA THR A 53 13.23 -43.09 15.49
C THR A 53 14.04 -43.73 14.36
N LEU A 54 14.62 -42.90 13.49
CA LEU A 54 15.41 -43.38 12.36
C LEU A 54 16.78 -43.89 12.84
N PRO A 55 17.27 -45.01 12.29
CA PRO A 55 18.56 -45.59 12.68
C PRO A 55 19.74 -44.73 12.20
N ILE A 56 19.56 -44.00 11.10
CA ILE A 56 20.54 -43.05 10.57
C ILE A 56 20.01 -41.65 10.83
N ARG A 57 20.83 -40.80 11.45
CA ARG A 57 20.51 -39.39 11.70
C ARG A 57 21.58 -38.49 11.08
N LEU A 58 21.13 -37.34 10.61
CA LEU A 58 22.00 -36.29 10.08
C LEU A 58 21.65 -34.98 10.77
N THR A 59 22.65 -34.14 10.97
CA THR A 59 22.45 -32.75 11.38
C THR A 59 22.07 -31.90 10.17
N PRO A 60 21.00 -31.09 10.24
CA PRO A 60 20.67 -30.13 9.18
C PRO A 60 21.75 -29.06 9.03
N ALA A 61 22.13 -28.74 7.79
CA ALA A 61 23.08 -27.68 7.49
C ALA A 61 22.48 -26.29 7.82
N ILE A 62 23.33 -25.29 8.06
CA ILE A 62 22.88 -23.92 8.35
C ILE A 62 22.08 -23.39 7.15
N GLY A 63 20.90 -22.83 7.42
CA GLY A 63 19.98 -22.28 6.41
C GLY A 63 19.34 -23.31 5.48
N GLU A 64 19.47 -24.60 5.75
CA GLU A 64 19.01 -25.65 4.84
C GLU A 64 17.48 -25.76 4.73
N ALA A 65 16.99 -26.04 3.51
CA ALA A 65 15.59 -26.37 3.27
C ALA A 65 15.21 -27.76 3.80
N LEU A 66 14.00 -27.92 4.33
CA LEU A 66 13.54 -29.19 4.88
C LEU A 66 13.55 -30.35 3.87
N ASP A 67 13.17 -30.12 2.61
CA ASP A 67 13.25 -31.17 1.58
C ASP A 67 14.69 -31.57 1.24
N SER A 68 15.64 -30.62 1.27
CA SER A 68 17.06 -30.93 1.08
C SER A 68 17.58 -31.85 2.19
N TYR A 69 17.19 -31.55 3.42
CA TYR A 69 17.56 -32.36 4.57
C TYR A 69 17.04 -33.81 4.43
N LEU A 70 15.78 -33.95 4.03
CA LEU A 70 15.15 -35.26 3.81
C LEU A 70 15.75 -36.00 2.61
N GLU A 71 16.12 -35.30 1.53
CA GLU A 71 16.83 -35.90 0.38
C GLU A 71 18.18 -36.49 0.81
N ALA A 72 18.94 -35.76 1.63
CA ALA A 72 20.22 -36.26 2.11
C ALA A 72 20.07 -37.42 3.10
N LEU A 73 18.98 -37.44 3.88
CA LEU A 73 18.65 -38.56 4.76
C LEU A 73 18.27 -39.81 3.95
N ALA A 74 17.49 -39.65 2.88
CA ALA A 74 17.15 -40.72 1.94
C ALA A 74 18.39 -41.28 1.25
N TYR A 75 19.28 -40.39 0.78
CA TYR A 75 20.54 -40.78 0.16
C TYR A 75 21.43 -41.59 1.11
N ARG A 76 21.61 -41.10 2.35
CA ARG A 76 22.44 -41.78 3.36
C ARG A 76 21.84 -43.09 3.85
N SER A 77 20.51 -43.23 3.80
CA SER A 77 19.81 -44.45 4.20
C SER A 77 19.60 -45.43 3.05
N HIS A 78 19.99 -45.07 1.82
CA HIS A 78 19.74 -45.84 0.60
C HIS A 78 18.26 -46.18 0.34
N THR A 79 17.35 -45.32 0.80
CA THR A 79 15.90 -45.50 0.69
C THR A 79 15.26 -44.59 -0.35
N ALA A 80 14.04 -44.91 -0.80
CA ALA A 80 13.29 -44.01 -1.67
C ALA A 80 12.78 -42.79 -0.89
N TRP A 81 12.49 -41.72 -1.63
CA TRP A 81 11.95 -40.46 -1.09
C TRP A 81 10.64 -40.68 -0.31
N GLY A 82 9.71 -41.45 -0.88
CA GLY A 82 8.41 -41.74 -0.28
C GLY A 82 8.54 -42.47 1.05
N ASP A 83 9.48 -43.41 1.15
CA ASP A 83 9.74 -44.17 2.38
C ASP A 83 10.20 -43.25 3.51
N ILE A 84 11.13 -42.33 3.23
CA ILE A 84 11.59 -41.35 4.22
C ILE A 84 10.48 -40.39 4.63
N VAL A 85 9.75 -39.82 3.66
CA VAL A 85 8.63 -38.90 3.94
C VAL A 85 7.56 -39.58 4.79
N SER A 86 7.23 -40.84 4.50
CA SER A 86 6.30 -41.63 5.31
C SER A 86 6.86 -41.90 6.71
N ALA A 87 8.11 -42.36 6.80
CA ALA A 87 8.76 -42.72 8.06
C ALA A 87 8.86 -41.55 9.04
N VAL A 88 8.98 -40.32 8.56
CA VAL A 88 9.03 -39.10 9.40
C VAL A 88 7.66 -38.47 9.68
N GLY A 89 6.56 -39.15 9.32
CA GLY A 89 5.19 -38.70 9.60
C GLY A 89 4.68 -37.61 8.65
N LEU A 90 5.21 -37.53 7.42
CA LEU A 90 4.80 -36.59 6.39
C LEU A 90 4.05 -37.24 5.20
N GLY A 91 3.80 -38.55 5.26
CA GLY A 91 3.22 -39.37 4.16
C GLY A 91 1.82 -38.97 3.70
N GLU A 92 0.92 -38.59 4.61
CA GLU A 92 -0.50 -38.26 4.33
C GLU A 92 -0.71 -36.81 3.86
N SER A 93 0.35 -36.13 3.43
CA SER A 93 0.30 -34.70 3.19
C SER A 93 -0.40 -34.37 1.87
N THR A 94 -1.48 -33.59 1.94
CA THR A 94 -2.14 -33.03 0.76
C THR A 94 -1.22 -32.06 0.01
N MET A 95 -1.06 -32.28 -1.30
CA MET A 95 -0.33 -31.37 -2.17
C MET A 95 -1.26 -30.24 -2.63
N ARG A 96 -0.80 -29.00 -2.54
CA ARG A 96 -1.46 -27.84 -3.17
C ARG A 96 -0.56 -27.27 -4.24
N SER A 97 -1.06 -27.15 -5.47
CA SER A 97 -0.30 -26.65 -6.62
C SER A 97 1.03 -27.39 -6.86
N GLY A 98 1.05 -28.71 -6.61
CA GLY A 98 2.22 -29.57 -6.82
C GLY A 98 3.30 -29.52 -5.73
N ILE A 99 3.03 -28.90 -4.58
CA ILE A 99 3.99 -28.78 -3.46
C ILE A 99 3.37 -29.30 -2.17
N TYR A 100 4.22 -29.92 -1.35
CA TYR A 100 3.86 -30.33 -0.01
C TYR A 100 3.58 -29.14 0.92
N GLY A 101 2.45 -29.14 1.62
CA GLY A 101 2.10 -28.10 2.58
C GLY A 101 3.14 -27.91 3.70
N TRP A 102 3.81 -28.99 4.11
CA TRP A 102 4.84 -28.98 5.17
C TRP A 102 6.12 -28.21 4.81
N LEU A 103 6.38 -27.96 3.52
CA LEU A 103 7.46 -27.06 3.11
C LEU A 103 7.15 -25.60 3.45
N MET A 104 5.86 -25.27 3.50
CA MET A 104 5.42 -23.93 3.86
C MET A 104 5.38 -23.78 5.38
N ARG A 105 4.79 -24.75 6.08
CA ARG A 105 4.69 -24.73 7.54
C ARG A 105 4.38 -26.14 8.04
N LEU A 106 5.05 -26.57 9.09
CA LEU A 106 4.74 -27.82 9.78
C LEU A 106 3.53 -27.64 10.70
N THR A 107 2.62 -28.62 10.73
CA THR A 107 1.65 -28.71 11.83
C THR A 107 2.35 -29.15 13.11
N ARG A 108 1.70 -28.98 14.28
CA ARG A 108 2.25 -29.47 15.55
C ARG A 108 2.49 -30.98 15.53
N SER A 109 1.58 -31.74 14.90
CA SER A 109 1.71 -33.19 14.76
C SER A 109 2.89 -33.58 13.86
N GLN A 110 3.04 -32.91 12.71
CA GLN A 110 4.16 -33.12 11.79
C GLN A 110 5.50 -32.77 12.45
N SER A 111 5.60 -31.62 13.12
CA SER A 111 6.82 -31.20 13.83
C SER A 111 7.19 -32.21 14.94
N SER A 112 6.21 -32.70 15.70
CA SER A 112 6.44 -33.70 16.75
C SER A 112 6.88 -35.06 16.19
N ALA A 113 6.26 -35.52 15.09
CA ALA A 113 6.63 -36.78 14.44
C ALA A 113 8.05 -36.69 13.85
N LEU A 114 8.32 -35.63 13.08
CA LEU A 114 9.61 -35.37 12.47
C LEU A 114 10.72 -35.23 13.52
N GLY A 115 10.45 -34.51 14.62
CA GLY A 115 11.39 -34.37 15.73
C GLY A 115 11.69 -35.68 16.44
N ARG A 116 10.68 -36.54 16.66
CA ARG A 116 10.90 -37.89 17.20
C ARG A 116 11.69 -38.80 16.25
N ALA A 117 11.40 -38.74 14.95
CA ALA A 117 12.06 -39.57 13.96
C ALA A 117 13.54 -39.19 13.78
N THR A 118 13.82 -37.89 13.72
CA THR A 118 15.13 -37.36 13.33
C THR A 118 15.98 -36.92 14.51
N GLY A 119 15.38 -36.68 15.67
CA GLY A 119 16.03 -36.09 16.85
C GLY A 119 16.29 -34.59 16.74
N ILE A 120 15.73 -33.92 15.73
CA ILE A 120 15.87 -32.46 15.56
C ILE A 120 14.78 -31.74 16.35
N ASP A 121 15.16 -30.67 17.04
CA ASP A 121 14.22 -29.90 17.84
C ASP A 121 13.20 -29.14 16.96
N ALA A 122 12.03 -28.86 17.56
CA ALA A 122 10.92 -28.24 16.84
C ALA A 122 11.26 -26.83 16.31
N THR A 123 12.12 -26.07 16.99
CA THR A 123 12.49 -24.70 16.56
C THR A 123 13.39 -24.74 15.33
N ARG A 124 14.32 -25.69 15.29
CA ARG A 124 15.18 -25.94 14.15
C ARG A 124 14.37 -26.46 12.95
N LEU A 125 13.44 -27.38 13.17
CA LEU A 125 12.55 -27.87 12.12
C LEU A 125 11.67 -26.76 11.53
N ASP A 126 11.14 -25.87 12.38
CA ASP A 126 10.37 -24.72 11.91
C ASP A 126 11.22 -23.77 11.06
N SER A 127 12.47 -23.49 11.48
CA SER A 127 13.43 -22.67 10.74
C SER A 127 13.80 -23.20 9.35
N MET A 128 13.51 -24.48 9.07
CA MET A 128 13.74 -25.15 7.78
C MET A 128 12.53 -25.06 6.83
N THR A 129 11.46 -24.36 7.24
CA THR A 129 10.24 -24.10 6.45
C THR A 129 10.13 -22.65 5.99
N VAL A 130 9.39 -22.38 4.92
CA VAL A 130 9.22 -21.00 4.41
C VAL A 130 8.55 -20.09 5.46
N ALA A 131 7.64 -20.62 6.29
CA ALA A 131 7.07 -19.87 7.40
C ALA A 131 8.14 -19.53 8.44
N GLY A 132 8.99 -20.47 8.86
CA GLY A 132 10.07 -20.18 9.81
C GLY A 132 11.10 -19.18 9.28
N LEU A 133 11.39 -19.21 7.97
CA LEU A 133 12.23 -18.20 7.32
C LEU A 133 11.64 -16.78 7.43
N ALA A 134 10.31 -16.66 7.49
CA ALA A 134 9.60 -15.38 7.62
C ALA A 134 9.17 -15.05 9.07
N SER A 135 9.17 -16.03 9.99
CA SER A 135 8.63 -15.89 11.37
C SER A 135 9.61 -15.28 12.37
N GLY A 136 10.77 -14.79 11.92
CA GLY A 136 11.45 -13.69 12.62
C GLY A 136 10.53 -12.47 12.77
N ALA A 137 9.53 -12.32 11.89
CA ALA A 137 8.49 -11.30 11.95
C ALA A 137 7.28 -11.72 12.79
N SER A 138 6.88 -10.85 13.72
CA SER A 138 5.81 -11.02 14.71
C SER A 138 4.49 -11.59 14.15
N ALA A 139 3.93 -12.56 14.86
CA ALA A 139 2.64 -13.21 14.61
C ALA A 139 1.41 -12.35 15.02
N THR A 140 1.41 -11.05 14.73
CA THR A 140 0.36 -10.12 15.21
C THR A 140 -0.62 -9.61 14.15
N SER A 141 -0.55 -10.10 12.90
CA SER A 141 -1.36 -9.55 11.79
C SER A 141 -2.15 -10.61 11.01
N GLY A 142 -3.12 -11.28 11.65
CA GLY A 142 -4.17 -12.08 11.00
C GLY A 142 -3.72 -13.22 10.06
N PRO A 143 -4.64 -14.07 9.56
CA PRO A 143 -4.29 -15.19 8.69
C PRO A 143 -4.16 -14.71 7.23
N SER A 144 -3.16 -13.89 6.91
CA SER A 144 -2.70 -13.76 5.53
C SER A 144 -1.30 -14.34 5.44
N ALA A 145 -1.24 -15.65 5.15
CA ALA A 145 0.03 -16.35 5.02
C ALA A 145 0.88 -15.68 3.93
N PRO A 146 2.08 -15.13 4.23
CA PRO A 146 3.00 -14.59 3.22
C PRO A 146 3.52 -15.66 2.25
N ALA A 147 3.34 -16.93 2.61
CA ALA A 147 3.71 -18.15 1.90
C ALA A 147 3.59 -18.13 0.36
N PRO A 148 2.48 -17.69 -0.28
CA PRO A 148 2.35 -17.70 -1.74
C PRO A 148 3.08 -16.54 -2.43
N ILE A 149 3.23 -15.40 -1.73
CA ILE A 149 3.80 -14.15 -2.25
C ILE A 149 5.33 -14.27 -2.36
N LEU A 150 5.93 -14.97 -1.40
CA LEU A 150 7.37 -15.16 -1.30
C LEU A 150 7.91 -16.23 -2.22
N ARG A 151 7.07 -17.11 -2.78
CA ARG A 151 7.54 -18.30 -3.49
C ARG A 151 7.67 -18.07 -4.99
N ALA A 152 8.76 -18.55 -5.57
CA ALA A 152 8.82 -18.75 -7.02
C ALA A 152 7.76 -19.81 -7.42
N PRO A 153 6.75 -19.47 -8.23
CA PRO A 153 5.55 -20.31 -8.39
C PRO A 153 5.82 -21.70 -8.99
N ALA A 154 6.95 -21.92 -9.67
CA ALA A 154 7.20 -23.15 -10.43
C ALA A 154 8.54 -23.86 -10.15
N ARG A 155 9.55 -23.22 -9.55
CA ARG A 155 10.93 -23.77 -9.47
C ARG A 155 11.73 -23.15 -8.34
N SER A 156 12.89 -23.71 -8.01
CA SER A 156 13.86 -23.07 -7.11
C SER A 156 15.17 -22.82 -7.83
N ARG A 157 15.80 -21.69 -7.52
CA ARG A 157 17.15 -21.41 -8.03
C ARG A 157 18.20 -22.04 -7.10
N TYR A 158 19.45 -22.06 -7.52
CA TYR A 158 20.55 -22.60 -6.71
C TYR A 158 21.89 -21.98 -7.11
N CYS A 159 22.84 -22.00 -6.16
CA CYS A 159 24.23 -21.68 -6.44
C CYS A 159 25.00 -22.99 -6.71
N PRO A 160 25.64 -23.16 -7.88
CA PRO A 160 26.40 -24.36 -8.20
C PRO A 160 27.55 -24.61 -7.21
N GLN A 161 28.25 -23.56 -6.80
CA GLN A 161 29.35 -23.62 -5.85
C GLN A 161 28.89 -23.98 -4.44
N CYS A 162 27.80 -23.37 -3.94
CA CYS A 162 27.22 -23.81 -2.66
C CYS A 162 26.81 -25.29 -2.67
N LEU A 163 26.31 -25.81 -3.79
CA LEU A 163 25.99 -27.23 -3.90
C LEU A 163 27.25 -28.10 -3.89
N ALA A 164 28.34 -27.66 -4.54
CA ALA A 164 29.63 -28.34 -4.46
C ALA A 164 30.17 -28.36 -3.02
N ASP A 165 30.23 -27.19 -2.37
CA ASP A 165 30.79 -27.00 -1.03
C ASP A 165 30.04 -27.78 0.06
N SER A 166 28.72 -27.91 -0.10
CA SER A 166 27.86 -28.54 0.91
C SER A 166 27.56 -30.02 0.65
N GLY A 167 28.02 -30.60 -0.46
CA GLY A 167 27.63 -31.95 -0.86
C GLY A 167 26.16 -32.05 -1.29
N GLY A 168 25.66 -31.02 -1.97
CA GLY A 168 24.34 -31.01 -2.59
C GLY A 168 23.21 -30.48 -1.71
N ARG A 169 23.51 -29.76 -0.63
CA ARG A 169 22.50 -29.26 0.33
C ARG A 169 21.95 -27.91 -0.15
N TRP A 170 20.62 -27.82 -0.26
CA TRP A 170 19.96 -26.62 -0.75
C TRP A 170 19.59 -25.67 0.37
N GLN A 171 19.82 -24.39 0.11
CA GLN A 171 19.45 -23.33 1.03
C GLN A 171 17.95 -23.01 0.93
N LEU A 172 17.31 -22.82 2.08
CA LEU A 172 15.89 -22.52 2.19
C LEU A 172 15.51 -21.21 1.50
N TRP A 173 16.34 -20.17 1.64
CA TRP A 173 16.06 -18.87 1.04
C TRP A 173 16.08 -18.90 -0.49
N TRP A 174 16.65 -19.92 -1.14
CA TRP A 174 16.53 -20.12 -2.59
C TRP A 174 15.12 -20.44 -3.06
N ARG A 175 14.21 -20.82 -2.14
CA ARG A 175 12.78 -20.97 -2.43
C ARG A 175 12.08 -19.64 -2.68
N LEU A 176 12.72 -18.53 -2.31
CA LEU A 176 12.17 -17.20 -2.50
C LEU A 176 12.11 -16.83 -3.98
N ARG A 177 11.00 -16.22 -4.40
CA ARG A 177 10.78 -15.68 -5.74
C ARG A 177 11.91 -14.75 -6.18
N TRP A 178 12.38 -13.95 -5.22
CA TRP A 178 13.36 -12.88 -5.38
C TRP A 178 14.78 -13.31 -5.03
N ALA A 179 15.04 -14.62 -4.85
CA ALA A 179 16.40 -15.14 -4.79
C ALA A 179 17.00 -15.07 -6.20
N ILE A 180 17.99 -14.20 -6.40
CA ILE A 180 18.58 -13.89 -7.72
C ILE A 180 20.06 -14.22 -7.75
N ALA A 181 20.82 -13.86 -6.72
CA ALA A 181 22.27 -14.04 -6.68
C ALA A 181 22.71 -14.73 -5.39
N CYS A 182 23.88 -15.36 -5.40
CA CYS A 182 24.53 -15.87 -4.20
C CYS A 182 25.43 -14.78 -3.63
N PRO A 183 25.23 -14.31 -2.38
CA PRO A 183 26.13 -13.33 -1.78
C PRO A 183 27.50 -13.94 -1.41
N THR A 184 27.56 -15.25 -1.15
CA THR A 184 28.79 -15.95 -0.77
C THR A 184 29.74 -16.10 -1.95
N HIS A 185 29.24 -16.64 -3.07
CA HIS A 185 30.03 -16.89 -4.28
C HIS A 185 29.89 -15.79 -5.33
N GLN A 186 29.17 -14.70 -5.00
CA GLN A 186 29.01 -13.51 -5.82
C GLN A 186 28.53 -13.80 -7.26
N CYS A 187 27.69 -14.83 -7.42
CA CYS A 187 27.26 -15.32 -8.73
C CYS A 187 25.74 -15.28 -8.89
N LEU A 188 25.26 -15.31 -10.13
CA LEU A 188 23.83 -15.49 -10.41
C LEU A 188 23.39 -16.91 -10.01
N LEU A 189 22.18 -17.05 -9.47
CA LEU A 189 21.62 -18.37 -9.16
C LEU A 189 21.09 -19.03 -10.43
N ALA A 190 21.52 -20.27 -10.68
CA ALA A 190 21.02 -21.11 -11.76
C ALA A 190 19.61 -21.63 -11.42
N ASP A 191 18.78 -21.88 -12.43
CA ASP A 191 17.43 -22.44 -12.25
C ASP A 191 17.17 -23.71 -13.10
N CYS A 192 18.08 -24.02 -14.02
CA CYS A 192 18.04 -25.18 -14.92
C CYS A 192 19.20 -26.14 -14.65
N CYS A 193 19.05 -27.40 -15.04
CA CYS A 193 20.17 -28.35 -15.15
C CYS A 193 21.06 -27.99 -16.35
N PRO A 194 22.40 -28.08 -16.24
CA PRO A 194 23.31 -27.75 -17.34
C PRO A 194 23.26 -28.76 -18.49
N ALA A 195 22.84 -30.01 -18.23
CA ALA A 195 22.77 -31.05 -19.25
C ALA A 195 21.39 -31.15 -19.92
N CYS A 196 20.30 -31.16 -19.15
CA CYS A 196 18.95 -31.39 -19.69
C CYS A 196 18.08 -30.13 -19.80
N GLY A 197 18.57 -28.96 -19.39
CA GLY A 197 17.85 -27.69 -19.46
C GLY A 197 16.60 -27.58 -18.57
N CYS A 198 16.17 -28.66 -17.90
CA CYS A 198 14.97 -28.68 -17.09
C CYS A 198 15.13 -27.84 -15.82
N TRP A 199 14.07 -27.12 -15.44
CA TRP A 199 14.00 -26.42 -14.17
C TRP A 199 14.14 -27.35 -12.97
N GLN A 200 14.81 -26.86 -11.93
CA GLN A 200 15.04 -27.61 -10.70
C GLN A 200 13.99 -27.33 -9.62
N ARG A 201 13.73 -28.36 -8.80
CA ARG A 201 12.71 -28.36 -7.73
C ARG A 201 11.32 -27.88 -8.19
N VAL A 202 10.90 -28.39 -9.36
CA VAL A 202 9.56 -28.24 -9.91
C VAL A 202 8.69 -29.39 -9.40
N GLY A 203 7.73 -29.08 -8.54
CA GLY A 203 6.82 -30.07 -7.96
C GLY A 203 7.50 -31.02 -6.96
N ALA A 204 6.72 -31.94 -6.41
CA ALA A 204 7.22 -33.00 -5.53
C ALA A 204 7.97 -34.10 -6.31
N PRO A 205 9.07 -34.65 -5.76
CA PRO A 205 9.67 -35.87 -6.29
C PRO A 205 8.67 -37.04 -6.28
N SER A 206 8.77 -37.98 -7.22
CA SER A 206 7.97 -39.21 -7.15
C SER A 206 8.41 -40.04 -5.95
N SER A 207 7.48 -40.73 -5.29
CA SER A 207 7.75 -41.53 -4.09
C SER A 207 8.90 -42.52 -4.28
N ASP A 208 8.97 -43.21 -5.42
CA ASP A 208 10.02 -44.20 -5.70
C ASP A 208 11.37 -43.59 -6.10
N THR A 209 11.51 -42.26 -6.07
CA THR A 209 12.76 -41.59 -6.40
C THR A 209 13.80 -41.87 -5.33
N ARG A 210 14.92 -42.49 -5.69
CA ARG A 210 16.14 -42.43 -4.90
C ARG A 210 16.76 -41.04 -5.04
N ALA A 211 16.87 -40.32 -3.94
CA ALA A 211 17.48 -39.00 -3.92
C ALA A 211 18.99 -39.10 -4.20
N ALA A 212 19.53 -38.13 -4.93
CA ALA A 212 20.96 -37.96 -5.14
C ALA A 212 21.26 -36.46 -4.97
N PRO A 213 21.57 -36.00 -3.73
CA PRO A 213 21.83 -34.59 -3.45
C PRO A 213 22.85 -33.99 -4.40
N GLY A 214 22.57 -32.81 -4.95
CA GLY A 214 23.44 -32.13 -5.92
C GLY A 214 23.32 -32.61 -7.37
N PHE A 215 22.54 -33.65 -7.66
CA PHE A 215 22.34 -34.17 -9.02
C PHE A 215 20.91 -33.95 -9.52
N CYS A 216 20.76 -33.82 -10.85
CA CYS A 216 19.47 -33.55 -11.48
C CYS A 216 18.50 -34.75 -11.34
N PRO A 217 17.33 -34.58 -10.68
CA PRO A 217 16.38 -35.66 -10.46
C PRO A 217 15.42 -35.90 -11.64
N ARG A 218 15.49 -35.06 -12.68
CA ARG A 218 14.54 -35.09 -13.83
C ARG A 218 14.78 -36.32 -14.71
N ARG A 219 13.72 -36.80 -15.36
CA ARG A 219 13.78 -37.90 -16.33
C ARG A 219 14.65 -37.49 -17.53
N ALA A 220 15.45 -38.42 -18.04
CA ALA A 220 16.23 -38.22 -19.25
C ALA A 220 15.30 -38.19 -20.47
N VAL A 221 15.52 -37.23 -21.37
CA VAL A 221 14.66 -36.96 -22.54
C VAL A 221 14.69 -38.12 -23.56
N THR A 222 15.75 -38.93 -23.57
CA THR A 222 16.01 -39.98 -24.57
C THR A 222 15.51 -41.38 -24.21
N SER A 223 14.73 -41.53 -23.15
CA SER A 223 14.24 -42.83 -22.68
C SER A 223 13.23 -43.44 -23.66
N HIS A 224 13.67 -44.37 -24.52
CA HIS A 224 12.77 -45.26 -25.26
C HIS A 224 12.08 -46.22 -24.28
N ALA A 225 10.85 -46.61 -24.60
CA ALA A 225 9.94 -47.36 -23.74
C ALA A 225 10.62 -48.56 -23.03
N GLY A 226 10.68 -48.51 -21.70
CA GLY A 226 11.02 -49.68 -20.86
C GLY A 226 11.97 -49.43 -19.68
N LYS A 227 12.87 -48.43 -19.73
CA LYS A 227 13.72 -48.04 -18.59
C LYS A 227 13.73 -46.52 -18.42
N GLN A 228 13.11 -46.04 -17.35
CA GLN A 228 13.09 -44.62 -16.96
C GLN A 228 14.48 -44.20 -16.46
N SER A 229 15.41 -43.82 -17.35
CA SER A 229 16.68 -43.24 -16.93
C SER A 229 16.49 -41.80 -16.47
N ARG A 230 17.20 -41.40 -15.41
CA ARG A 230 17.24 -40.00 -14.93
C ARG A 230 18.40 -39.27 -15.56
N CYS A 231 18.32 -37.95 -15.61
CA CYS A 231 19.39 -37.10 -16.13
C CYS A 231 20.67 -37.26 -15.31
N GLY A 232 20.60 -37.15 -13.98
CA GLY A 232 21.74 -37.43 -13.11
C GLY A 232 22.94 -36.50 -13.25
N ALA A 233 22.86 -35.44 -14.06
CA ALA A 233 23.95 -34.48 -14.20
C ALA A 233 24.21 -33.73 -12.90
N ALA A 234 25.48 -33.47 -12.59
CA ALA A 234 25.86 -32.66 -11.44
C ALA A 234 25.39 -31.21 -11.67
N LEU A 235 24.62 -30.69 -10.72
CA LEU A 235 24.14 -29.30 -10.78
C LEU A 235 25.27 -28.31 -10.48
N ALA A 236 26.32 -28.76 -9.80
CA ALA A 236 27.54 -27.99 -9.55
C ALA A 236 28.27 -27.56 -10.84
N ASP A 237 28.06 -28.27 -11.95
CA ASP A 237 28.70 -27.98 -13.24
C ASP A 237 28.03 -26.82 -14.00
N SER A 238 26.96 -26.23 -13.44
CA SER A 238 26.28 -25.10 -14.04
C SER A 238 27.18 -23.87 -14.14
N ALA A 239 27.44 -23.42 -15.36
CA ALA A 239 28.15 -22.17 -15.60
C ALA A 239 27.26 -20.96 -15.28
N VAL A 240 27.68 -20.13 -14.32
CA VAL A 240 26.95 -18.91 -13.89
C VAL A 240 27.83 -17.66 -13.97
N PRO A 241 27.28 -16.49 -14.34
CA PRO A 241 28.03 -15.25 -14.33
C PRO A 241 28.31 -14.77 -12.89
N HIS A 242 29.45 -14.10 -12.73
CA HIS A 242 29.91 -13.54 -11.47
C HIS A 242 29.82 -12.00 -11.49
N PHE A 243 29.51 -11.44 -10.33
CA PHE A 243 29.33 -10.03 -10.08
C PHE A 243 30.50 -9.48 -9.24
N ALA A 244 30.81 -8.20 -9.42
CA ALA A 244 31.68 -7.49 -8.47
C ALA A 244 30.96 -7.31 -7.12
N ALA A 245 31.70 -7.20 -6.03
CA ALA A 245 31.15 -7.15 -4.67
C ALA A 245 30.15 -5.99 -4.45
N ASP A 246 30.32 -4.88 -5.15
CA ASP A 246 29.49 -3.67 -5.13
C ASP A 246 28.34 -3.69 -6.16
N HIS A 247 28.14 -4.79 -6.88
CA HIS A 247 27.13 -4.88 -7.92
C HIS A 247 25.71 -4.76 -7.32
N PRO A 248 24.80 -3.95 -7.91
CA PRO A 248 23.47 -3.68 -7.35
C PRO A 248 22.63 -4.93 -7.05
N VAL A 249 22.77 -5.99 -7.85
CA VAL A 249 22.06 -7.26 -7.64
C VAL A 249 22.52 -7.97 -6.36
N LEU A 250 23.81 -7.90 -6.02
CA LEU A 250 24.32 -8.49 -4.77
C LEU A 250 23.88 -7.68 -3.57
N ILE A 251 23.98 -6.35 -3.64
CA ILE A 251 23.49 -5.44 -2.59
C ILE A 251 21.99 -5.71 -2.33
N ALA A 252 21.20 -5.81 -3.39
CA ALA A 252 19.78 -6.12 -3.31
C ALA A 252 19.51 -7.48 -2.63
N GLN A 253 20.26 -8.52 -3.04
CA GLN A 253 20.12 -9.85 -2.44
C GLN A 253 20.49 -9.86 -0.95
N GLN A 254 21.59 -9.20 -0.58
CA GLN A 254 22.05 -9.08 0.81
C GLN A 254 21.01 -8.33 1.64
N ARG A 255 20.43 -7.25 1.11
CA ARG A 255 19.34 -6.51 1.76
C ARG A 255 18.15 -7.40 2.08
N ILE A 256 17.68 -8.21 1.12
CA ILE A 256 16.59 -9.16 1.34
C ILE A 256 16.94 -10.15 2.46
N LEU A 257 18.13 -10.75 2.42
CA LEU A 257 18.56 -11.73 3.42
C LEU A 257 18.73 -11.12 4.81
N LYS A 258 19.26 -9.89 4.90
CA LYS A 258 19.33 -9.12 6.14
C LYS A 258 17.93 -8.92 6.73
N CYS A 259 16.96 -8.50 5.91
CA CYS A 259 15.58 -8.31 6.38
C CYS A 259 14.94 -9.58 6.94
N LEU A 260 15.22 -10.77 6.36
CA LEU A 260 14.68 -12.04 6.86
C LEU A 260 15.15 -12.39 8.28
N SER A 261 16.28 -11.85 8.71
CA SER A 261 16.81 -12.04 10.08
C SER A 261 16.28 -11.02 11.09
N GLN A 262 15.53 -10.00 10.64
CA GLN A 262 15.01 -8.93 11.49
C GLN A 262 13.56 -9.21 11.93
N GLN A 263 13.14 -8.60 13.04
CA GLN A 263 11.74 -8.65 13.47
C GLN A 263 10.85 -7.62 12.76
N SER A 264 11.43 -6.45 12.47
CA SER A 264 10.78 -5.35 11.79
C SER A 264 11.79 -4.56 10.94
N VAL A 265 11.26 -3.80 10.00
CA VAL A 265 12.01 -2.89 9.12
C VAL A 265 11.53 -1.47 9.38
N SER A 266 12.44 -0.60 9.81
CA SER A 266 12.21 0.81 10.13
C SER A 266 13.12 1.76 9.34
N GLU A 267 13.87 1.24 8.36
CA GLU A 267 14.76 2.01 7.49
C GLU A 267 14.02 2.49 6.23
N GLY A 268 14.57 3.49 5.52
CA GLY A 268 14.01 3.99 4.26
C GLY A 268 12.63 4.63 4.42
N ILE A 269 11.67 4.26 3.55
CA ILE A 269 10.31 4.81 3.60
C ILE A 269 9.55 4.44 4.89
N TYR A 270 10.06 3.46 5.65
CA TYR A 270 9.44 2.94 6.87
C TYR A 270 9.85 3.68 8.15
N VAL A 271 10.70 4.72 8.07
CA VAL A 271 11.16 5.51 9.23
C VAL A 271 10.02 6.02 10.11
N ARG A 272 8.88 6.39 9.52
CA ARG A 272 7.72 6.91 10.26
C ARG A 272 6.74 5.84 10.72
N ALA A 273 6.78 4.66 10.12
CA ALA A 273 5.89 3.55 10.43
C ALA A 273 6.60 2.24 10.08
N ALA A 274 7.27 1.66 11.07
CA ALA A 274 7.97 0.39 10.91
C ALA A 274 6.98 -0.71 10.50
N VAL A 275 7.44 -1.62 9.66
CA VAL A 275 6.64 -2.75 9.17
C VAL A 275 7.30 -4.07 9.56
N ASP A 276 6.49 -5.13 9.67
CA ASP A 276 7.03 -6.48 9.78
C ASP A 276 7.65 -6.94 8.44
N VAL A 277 8.48 -7.98 8.49
CA VAL A 277 9.19 -8.49 7.29
C VAL A 277 8.22 -9.00 6.22
N SER A 278 7.08 -9.58 6.64
CA SER A 278 6.06 -10.07 5.72
C SER A 278 5.48 -8.93 4.88
N GLN A 279 5.18 -7.80 5.52
CA GLN A 279 4.68 -6.60 4.86
C GLN A 279 5.77 -5.92 4.00
N PHE A 280 7.02 -5.86 4.46
CA PHE A 280 8.15 -5.41 3.63
C PHE A 280 8.26 -6.21 2.32
N LEU A 281 8.19 -7.54 2.40
CA LEU A 281 8.27 -8.40 1.23
C LEU A 281 7.01 -8.30 0.34
N ALA A 282 5.84 -8.05 0.93
CA ALA A 282 4.62 -7.78 0.19
C ALA A 282 4.72 -6.48 -0.62
N ASP A 283 5.25 -5.41 -0.02
CA ASP A 283 5.51 -4.13 -0.66
C ASP A 283 6.53 -4.26 -1.80
N MET A 284 7.65 -4.93 -1.54
CA MET A 284 8.67 -5.22 -2.55
C MET A 284 8.07 -6.01 -3.72
N ASN A 285 7.26 -7.04 -3.43
CA ASN A 285 6.57 -7.82 -4.45
C ASN A 285 5.54 -6.98 -5.23
N ALA A 286 4.86 -6.03 -4.59
CA ALA A 286 3.91 -5.14 -5.28
C ALA A 286 4.64 -4.25 -6.30
N ILE A 287 5.77 -3.65 -5.94
CA ILE A 287 6.58 -2.83 -6.86
C ILE A 287 7.19 -3.72 -7.95
N ALA A 288 7.86 -4.80 -7.58
CA ALA A 288 8.57 -5.66 -8.53
C ALA A 288 7.62 -6.31 -9.56
N ASN A 289 6.41 -6.74 -9.16
CA ASN A 289 5.40 -7.22 -10.12
C ASN A 289 4.95 -6.13 -11.09
N ARG A 290 4.88 -4.88 -10.64
CA ARG A 290 4.54 -3.77 -11.51
C ARG A 290 5.62 -3.53 -12.55
N VAL A 291 6.88 -3.55 -12.14
CA VAL A 291 8.03 -3.47 -13.05
C VAL A 291 8.02 -4.59 -14.08
N LEU A 292 7.73 -5.83 -13.65
CA LEU A 292 7.68 -6.99 -14.54
C LEU A 292 6.50 -6.96 -15.53
N ARG A 293 5.41 -6.25 -15.23
CA ARG A 293 4.25 -6.12 -16.13
C ARG A 293 4.51 -5.13 -17.26
N ASP A 294 5.22 -4.05 -16.94
CA ASP A 294 5.54 -2.95 -17.87
C ASP A 294 7.08 -2.77 -17.94
N PRO A 295 7.88 -3.78 -18.38
CA PRO A 295 9.34 -3.69 -18.37
C PRO A 295 9.82 -2.69 -19.43
N PRO A 296 10.51 -1.59 -19.06
CA PRO A 296 11.07 -0.69 -20.05
C PRO A 296 12.37 -1.31 -20.56
N ALA A 297 12.33 -1.90 -21.75
CA ALA A 297 13.49 -2.60 -22.34
C ALA A 297 14.73 -1.68 -22.48
N ASP A 298 14.50 -0.39 -22.73
CA ASP A 298 15.51 0.66 -22.80
C ASP A 298 16.12 0.99 -21.42
N ILE A 299 15.32 1.01 -20.35
CA ILE A 299 15.77 1.33 -18.99
C ILE A 299 16.50 0.14 -18.36
N ILE A 300 16.06 -1.10 -18.61
CA ILE A 300 16.73 -2.32 -18.11
C ILE A 300 18.19 -2.33 -18.57
N THR A 301 18.41 -2.10 -19.86
CA THR A 301 19.74 -2.10 -20.50
C THR A 301 20.66 -0.99 -19.97
N ARG A 302 20.10 0.17 -19.60
CA ARG A 302 20.85 1.31 -19.05
C ARG A 302 21.20 1.18 -17.57
N ARG A 303 20.37 0.50 -16.77
CA ARG A 303 20.48 0.45 -15.31
C ARG A 303 21.15 -0.82 -14.78
N ILE A 304 21.15 -1.90 -15.55
CA ILE A 304 21.92 -3.11 -15.25
C ILE A 304 22.71 -3.43 -16.51
N PRO A 305 24.04 -3.28 -16.52
CA PRO A 305 24.88 -3.73 -17.62
C PRO A 305 24.55 -5.19 -17.94
N MET A 306 23.87 -5.38 -19.07
CA MET A 306 23.38 -6.68 -19.52
C MET A 306 24.48 -7.57 -20.11
N ASP A 307 25.64 -6.97 -20.35
CA ASP A 307 26.86 -7.56 -20.91
C ASP A 307 27.31 -8.86 -20.22
N ARG A 308 27.02 -9.03 -18.92
CA ARG A 308 27.32 -10.26 -18.16
C ARG A 308 26.18 -11.28 -18.05
N ILE A 309 24.93 -10.87 -18.28
CA ILE A 309 23.74 -11.74 -18.18
C ILE A 309 23.40 -12.37 -19.55
N GLU A 310 23.70 -11.65 -20.63
CA GLU A 310 23.39 -12.04 -22.00
C GLU A 310 24.18 -13.23 -22.56
N PRO A 311 25.47 -13.46 -22.20
CA PRO A 311 26.18 -14.69 -22.60
C PRO A 311 25.59 -15.96 -21.99
N TYR A 312 25.07 -15.88 -20.76
CA TYR A 312 24.35 -16.97 -20.08
C TYR A 312 22.99 -17.25 -20.74
N ALA A 313 22.33 -16.20 -21.27
CA ALA A 313 21.13 -16.31 -22.09
C ALA A 313 21.35 -17.06 -23.40
N ARG A 314 22.44 -16.74 -24.11
CA ARG A 314 22.73 -17.26 -25.46
C ARG A 314 23.24 -18.71 -25.43
N ARG A 315 24.04 -19.11 -24.43
CA ARG A 315 24.45 -20.52 -24.24
C ARG A 315 23.27 -21.48 -23.98
N ARG A 316 22.09 -20.93 -23.65
CA ARG A 316 20.82 -21.64 -23.44
C ARG A 316 20.13 -22.08 -24.74
N GLN A 317 20.63 -21.68 -25.91
CA GLN A 317 20.00 -21.92 -27.23
C GLN A 317 20.38 -23.27 -27.87
N GLY A 318 21.35 -24.01 -27.32
CA GLY A 318 21.72 -25.34 -27.79
C GLY A 318 20.96 -26.43 -27.03
N ASP A 319 20.03 -27.10 -27.70
CA ASP A 319 19.40 -28.38 -27.30
C ASP A 319 18.59 -28.44 -25.98
N ALA A 320 17.28 -28.21 -26.11
CA ALA A 320 16.27 -29.27 -26.09
C ALA A 320 14.87 -28.64 -26.12
N ARG A 321 14.13 -28.80 -27.24
CA ARG A 321 12.68 -28.51 -27.40
C ARG A 321 12.14 -27.34 -26.52
N ARG A 322 12.67 -26.13 -26.84
CA ARG A 322 12.29 -24.73 -26.51
C ARG A 322 11.80 -24.39 -25.09
N PRO A 323 12.59 -23.57 -24.38
CA PRO A 323 12.10 -22.24 -24.02
C PRO A 323 13.09 -21.09 -24.34
N SER A 324 12.54 -20.03 -24.95
CA SER A 324 13.12 -18.93 -25.76
C SER A 324 14.04 -17.91 -25.02
N ALA A 325 14.63 -16.96 -25.77
CA ALA A 325 15.27 -15.72 -25.31
C ALA A 325 14.48 -14.98 -24.20
N ASP A 326 13.17 -15.23 -24.15
CA ASP A 326 12.22 -14.86 -23.11
C ASP A 326 12.69 -15.20 -21.69
N ASN A 327 13.43 -16.29 -21.48
CA ASN A 327 13.84 -16.71 -20.13
C ASN A 327 14.99 -15.89 -19.54
N ALA A 328 15.90 -15.40 -20.39
CA ALA A 328 17.00 -14.56 -19.92
C ALA A 328 16.56 -13.12 -19.74
N MET A 329 15.71 -12.65 -20.65
CA MET A 329 14.96 -11.41 -20.45
C MET A 329 14.15 -11.49 -19.15
N ALA A 330 13.53 -12.64 -18.84
CA ALA A 330 12.81 -12.81 -17.57
C ALA A 330 13.72 -12.76 -16.33
N LEU A 331 14.95 -13.29 -16.38
CA LEU A 331 15.89 -13.24 -15.25
C LEU A 331 16.47 -11.84 -15.05
N ALA A 332 16.86 -11.17 -16.14
CA ALA A 332 17.30 -9.79 -16.14
C ALA A 332 16.20 -8.83 -15.68
N ALA A 333 14.98 -8.99 -16.18
CA ALA A 333 13.81 -8.24 -15.74
C ALA A 333 13.50 -8.50 -14.26
N THR A 334 13.70 -9.73 -13.77
CA THR A 334 13.55 -10.05 -12.34
C THR A 334 14.62 -9.35 -11.50
N ALA A 335 15.88 -9.36 -11.94
CA ALA A 335 16.96 -8.64 -11.26
C ALA A 335 16.70 -7.14 -11.22
N PHE A 336 16.31 -6.55 -12.36
CA PHE A 336 15.91 -5.15 -12.47
C PHE A 336 14.73 -4.78 -11.58
N ALA A 337 13.70 -5.63 -11.54
CA ALA A 337 12.53 -5.42 -10.72
C ALA A 337 12.86 -5.40 -9.22
N VAL A 338 13.75 -6.29 -8.76
CA VAL A 338 14.16 -6.34 -7.35
C VAL A 338 15.06 -5.16 -6.99
N VAL A 339 16.07 -4.85 -7.82
CA VAL A 339 16.95 -3.69 -7.59
C VAL A 339 16.13 -2.39 -7.55
N SER A 340 15.20 -2.22 -8.48
CA SER A 340 14.32 -1.04 -8.52
C SER A 340 13.38 -0.98 -7.32
N ALA A 341 12.80 -2.12 -6.93
CA ALA A 341 11.91 -2.17 -5.76
C ALA A 341 12.65 -1.77 -4.49
N LEU A 342 13.85 -2.30 -4.25
CA LEU A 342 14.63 -1.96 -3.06
C LEU A 342 15.12 -0.52 -3.07
N ALA A 343 15.59 0.01 -4.22
CA ALA A 343 15.98 1.42 -4.32
C ALA A 343 14.81 2.37 -3.93
N ILE A 344 13.59 2.00 -4.28
CA ILE A 344 12.38 2.75 -3.93
C ILE A 344 12.05 2.60 -2.44
N LEU A 345 12.13 1.38 -1.89
CA LEU A 345 11.82 1.13 -0.46
C LEU A 345 12.88 1.72 0.48
N ASP A 346 14.15 1.72 0.08
CA ASP A 346 15.27 2.27 0.84
C ASP A 346 15.44 3.79 0.62
N SER A 347 14.55 4.44 -0.14
CA SER A 347 14.53 5.90 -0.28
C SER A 347 14.25 6.58 1.07
N ALA A 348 14.85 7.77 1.28
CA ALA A 348 14.81 8.47 2.56
C ALA A 348 13.40 8.81 3.07
N ASP A 349 12.46 9.10 2.15
CA ASP A 349 11.08 9.40 2.47
C ASP A 349 10.12 9.05 1.32
N ALA A 350 8.82 9.20 1.56
CA ALA A 350 7.77 8.94 0.58
C ALA A 350 7.87 9.83 -0.67
N ARG A 351 8.41 11.06 -0.56
CA ARG A 351 8.54 11.99 -1.68
C ARG A 351 9.67 11.54 -2.61
N ALA A 352 10.83 11.18 -2.06
CA ALA A 352 11.95 10.62 -2.81
C ALA A 352 11.58 9.30 -3.49
N ALA A 353 10.91 8.40 -2.76
CA ALA A 353 10.38 7.16 -3.32
C ALA A 353 9.37 7.41 -4.45
N GLY A 354 8.45 8.38 -4.25
CA GLY A 354 7.48 8.77 -5.26
C GLY A 354 8.12 9.29 -6.54
N ALA A 355 9.17 10.11 -6.43
CA ALA A 355 9.96 10.58 -7.58
C ALA A 355 10.60 9.41 -8.35
N GLN A 356 11.15 8.42 -7.64
CA GLN A 356 11.72 7.22 -8.26
C GLN A 356 10.67 6.31 -8.91
N MET A 357 9.39 6.39 -8.52
CA MET A 357 8.29 5.62 -9.11
C MET A 357 7.68 6.27 -10.37
N ARG A 358 7.93 7.56 -10.65
CA ARG A 358 7.20 8.31 -11.70
C ARG A 358 7.31 7.69 -13.10
N TRP A 359 8.45 7.09 -13.44
CA TRP A 359 8.61 6.41 -14.73
C TRP A 359 7.65 5.22 -14.93
N MET A 360 7.20 4.59 -13.83
CA MET A 360 6.21 3.51 -13.88
C MET A 360 4.79 4.01 -14.19
N LEU A 361 4.55 5.33 -14.09
CA LEU A 361 3.30 5.98 -14.42
C LEU A 361 3.25 6.37 -15.91
N THR A 362 4.38 6.77 -16.48
CA THR A 362 4.52 7.30 -17.86
C THR A 362 4.73 6.23 -18.92
N ALA A 363 5.02 4.97 -18.55
CA ALA A 363 5.24 3.90 -19.51
C ALA A 363 4.03 3.74 -20.46
N PRO A 364 4.23 3.65 -21.80
CA PRO A 364 3.15 3.56 -22.77
C PRO A 364 2.25 2.37 -22.45
N ARG A 365 1.00 2.65 -22.07
CA ARG A 365 -0.01 1.62 -21.83
C ARG A 365 -0.87 1.45 -23.07
N ALA A 366 -1.44 0.25 -23.24
CA ALA A 366 -2.49 0.02 -24.21
C ALA A 366 -3.60 1.11 -24.07
N PRO A 367 -4.24 1.55 -25.16
CA PRO A 367 -5.02 2.80 -25.24
C PRO A 367 -6.23 2.94 -24.29
N THR A 368 -6.54 1.96 -23.46
CA THR A 368 -7.82 1.83 -22.77
C THR A 368 -7.77 1.99 -21.25
N THR A 369 -6.61 2.26 -20.64
CA THR A 369 -6.51 2.39 -19.17
C THR A 369 -5.94 3.73 -18.74
N VAL A 370 -6.82 4.73 -18.59
CA VAL A 370 -6.52 5.95 -17.85
C VAL A 370 -6.19 5.55 -16.42
N VAL A 371 -4.97 5.86 -15.97
CA VAL A 371 -4.58 5.64 -14.57
C VAL A 371 -5.40 6.59 -13.71
N THR A 372 -6.50 6.11 -13.18
CA THR A 372 -7.18 6.84 -12.13
C THR A 372 -6.34 6.71 -10.86
N PRO A 373 -6.02 7.80 -10.15
CA PRO A 373 -5.32 7.76 -8.87
C PRO A 373 -5.99 6.85 -7.82
N THR A 374 -7.28 6.58 -8.01
CA THR A 374 -8.07 5.61 -7.24
C THR A 374 -7.76 4.15 -7.55
N GLN A 375 -7.10 3.81 -8.66
CA GLN A 375 -6.73 2.44 -9.02
C GLN A 375 -5.23 2.16 -8.86
N PHE A 376 -4.37 3.18 -8.96
CA PHE A 376 -2.94 3.02 -8.75
C PHE A 376 -2.66 2.75 -7.27
N GLY A 377 -2.23 1.52 -6.96
CA GLY A 377 -1.82 1.14 -5.61
C GLY A 377 -2.95 0.74 -4.65
N LYS A 378 -4.22 0.74 -5.09
CA LYS A 378 -5.30 0.17 -4.26
C LYS A 378 -5.23 -1.35 -4.26
N GLY A 379 -4.69 -1.90 -3.18
CA GLY A 379 -4.79 -3.30 -2.80
C GLY A 379 -4.70 -3.42 -1.28
N LYS A 380 -5.48 -4.33 -0.67
CA LYS A 380 -5.53 -4.55 0.79
C LYS A 380 -4.19 -5.06 1.41
N LYS A 381 -3.07 -4.96 0.71
CA LYS A 381 -1.80 -5.65 1.02
C LYS A 381 -0.55 -4.76 0.94
N VAL A 382 -0.66 -3.46 0.67
CA VAL A 382 0.49 -2.54 0.70
C VAL A 382 0.49 -1.74 1.98
N SER A 383 1.67 -1.43 2.51
CA SER A 383 1.82 -0.61 3.71
C SER A 383 1.37 0.83 3.47
N SER A 384 1.07 1.55 4.57
CA SER A 384 0.81 2.99 4.53
C SER A 384 2.02 3.79 4.01
N ALA A 385 3.24 3.34 4.31
CA ALA A 385 4.48 3.94 3.80
C ALA A 385 4.57 3.82 2.27
N LEU A 386 4.38 2.61 1.73
CA LEU A 386 4.37 2.40 0.29
C LEU A 386 3.21 3.17 -0.38
N ARG A 387 2.04 3.21 0.26
CA ARG A 387 0.90 3.97 -0.22
C ARG A 387 1.19 5.48 -0.29
N ALA A 388 1.86 6.03 0.71
CA ALA A 388 2.30 7.44 0.73
C ALA A 388 3.28 7.74 -0.42
N ALA A 389 4.21 6.82 -0.70
CA ALA A 389 5.13 6.94 -1.83
C ALA A 389 4.39 6.91 -3.18
N GLN A 390 3.42 6.00 -3.34
CA GLN A 390 2.59 5.91 -4.54
C GLN A 390 1.75 7.19 -4.76
N LEU A 391 1.16 7.75 -3.70
CA LEU A 391 0.43 9.02 -3.78
C LEU A 391 1.35 10.20 -4.12
N SER A 392 2.59 10.19 -3.62
CA SER A 392 3.61 11.18 -3.99
C SER A 392 4.02 11.08 -5.46
N ALA A 393 4.03 9.87 -6.03
CA ALA A 393 4.28 9.68 -7.46
C ALA A 393 3.13 10.24 -8.33
N LEU A 394 1.90 10.17 -7.85
CA LEU A 394 0.69 10.61 -8.55
C LEU A 394 0.44 12.12 -8.49
N GLU A 395 1.27 12.88 -7.78
CA GLU A 395 1.05 14.31 -7.51
C GLU A 395 0.68 15.12 -8.77
N THR A 396 1.43 14.94 -9.85
CA THR A 396 1.23 15.67 -11.12
C THR A 396 0.01 15.21 -11.92
N TYR A 397 -0.58 14.06 -11.57
CA TYR A 397 -1.76 13.49 -12.22
C TYR A 397 -3.05 13.77 -11.45
N LEU A 398 -2.94 14.30 -10.23
CA LEU A 398 -4.06 14.61 -9.36
C LEU A 398 -4.52 16.05 -9.59
N GLY A 399 -5.84 16.25 -9.74
CA GLY A 399 -6.43 17.58 -9.69
C GLY A 399 -6.29 18.20 -8.30
N PRO A 400 -6.41 19.54 -8.15
CA PRO A 400 -6.12 20.23 -6.90
C PRO A 400 -7.00 19.81 -5.72
N SER A 401 -8.28 19.49 -5.98
CA SER A 401 -9.17 18.93 -4.96
C SER A 401 -8.67 17.56 -4.47
N ASP A 402 -8.30 16.66 -5.38
CA ASP A 402 -7.79 15.35 -4.98
C ASP A 402 -6.42 15.45 -4.31
N GLN A 403 -5.55 16.38 -4.72
CA GLN A 403 -4.28 16.62 -4.02
C GLN A 403 -4.50 16.99 -2.54
N LEU A 404 -5.55 17.76 -2.21
CA LEU A 404 -5.94 18.06 -0.83
C LEU A 404 -6.55 16.84 -0.13
N ARG A 405 -7.45 16.11 -0.80
CA ARG A 405 -8.09 14.90 -0.24
C ARG A 405 -7.08 13.81 0.11
N TYR A 406 -6.08 13.59 -0.74
CA TYR A 406 -5.00 12.62 -0.50
C TYR A 406 -3.81 13.21 0.29
N ARG A 407 -3.90 14.48 0.71
CA ARG A 407 -2.87 15.19 1.49
C ARG A 407 -1.48 15.17 0.81
N VAL A 408 -1.47 15.25 -0.53
CA VAL A 408 -0.26 15.21 -1.33
C VAL A 408 0.60 16.45 -1.07
N GLY A 409 1.92 16.28 -1.10
CA GLY A 409 2.89 17.34 -0.79
C GLY A 409 3.26 17.43 0.69
N THR A 410 2.53 16.76 1.58
CA THR A 410 2.99 16.53 2.96
C THR A 410 4.05 15.44 2.99
N PRO A 411 4.79 15.27 4.12
CA PRO A 411 5.71 14.16 4.28
C PRO A 411 5.01 12.80 4.45
N TRP A 412 3.67 12.75 4.51
CA TRP A 412 2.89 11.50 4.59
C TRP A 412 1.51 11.62 3.93
N PRO A 413 1.44 11.61 2.59
CA PRO A 413 0.17 11.53 1.88
C PRO A 413 -0.56 10.23 2.24
N CYS A 414 -1.88 10.26 2.35
CA CYS A 414 -2.67 9.10 2.75
C CYS A 414 -4.05 9.07 2.08
N ASP A 415 -4.69 7.91 2.10
CA ASP A 415 -6.06 7.80 1.60
C ASP A 415 -7.05 8.58 2.50
N PRO A 416 -8.09 9.20 1.93
CA PRO A 416 -9.05 9.97 2.69
C PRO A 416 -9.87 9.10 3.65
N GLN A 417 -10.07 9.61 4.86
CA GLN A 417 -10.83 8.98 5.93
C GLN A 417 -12.26 9.51 5.99
N GLU A 418 -13.10 8.89 6.82
CA GLU A 418 -14.40 9.48 7.19
C GLU A 418 -14.19 10.75 8.02
N SER A 419 -15.06 11.74 7.82
CA SER A 419 -14.87 13.10 8.35
C SER A 419 -15.16 13.16 9.86
N VAL A 420 -14.26 13.79 10.63
CA VAL A 420 -14.28 13.87 12.10
C VAL A 420 -15.10 15.08 12.61
N GLU A 421 -16.24 15.36 11.99
CA GLU A 421 -17.07 16.56 12.29
C GLU A 421 -16.41 17.93 12.02
N ARG A 422 -15.26 17.99 11.32
CA ARG A 422 -14.52 19.23 11.02
C ARG A 422 -15.39 20.38 10.48
N HIS A 423 -16.41 20.07 9.70
CA HIS A 423 -17.35 21.05 9.14
C HIS A 423 -18.08 21.91 10.20
N ARG A 424 -18.23 21.40 11.43
CA ARG A 424 -18.79 22.16 12.57
C ARG A 424 -17.89 23.30 12.99
N HIS A 425 -16.56 23.11 12.92
CA HIS A 425 -15.57 24.06 13.42
C HIS A 425 -14.93 24.93 12.32
N VAL A 426 -15.47 24.88 11.10
CA VAL A 426 -15.05 25.72 9.97
C VAL A 426 -16.19 26.70 9.62
N PRO A 427 -15.89 28.01 9.47
CA PRO A 427 -16.88 29.00 9.07
C PRO A 427 -17.31 28.85 7.60
N GLY A 428 -18.45 29.44 7.23
CA GLY A 428 -18.93 29.47 5.83
C GLY A 428 -17.98 30.22 4.88
N LEU A 429 -17.27 31.23 5.40
CA LEU A 429 -16.18 31.97 4.77
C LEU A 429 -14.91 31.76 5.58
N LEU A 430 -13.85 31.26 4.95
CA LEU A 430 -12.58 31.04 5.66
C LEU A 430 -12.10 32.33 6.32
N TRP A 431 -11.59 32.20 7.56
CA TRP A 431 -11.10 33.31 8.38
C TRP A 431 -10.32 34.34 7.57
N PHE A 432 -10.69 35.62 7.71
CA PHE A 432 -10.20 36.69 6.85
C PHE A 432 -8.68 36.74 6.73
N GLN A 433 -7.96 36.65 7.86
CA GLN A 433 -6.49 36.64 7.88
C GLN A 433 -5.89 35.44 7.14
N ALA A 434 -6.55 34.28 7.19
CA ALA A 434 -6.15 33.10 6.42
C ALA A 434 -6.38 33.34 4.94
N THR A 435 -7.57 33.80 4.56
CA THR A 435 -7.94 34.11 3.16
C THR A 435 -6.97 35.11 2.54
N LEU A 436 -6.55 36.15 3.26
CA LEU A 436 -5.58 37.15 2.81
C LEU A 436 -4.22 36.57 2.39
N ARG A 437 -3.83 35.38 2.88
CA ARG A 437 -2.57 34.75 2.45
C ARG A 437 -2.66 34.18 1.03
N PHE A 438 -3.87 33.89 0.55
CA PHE A 438 -4.13 33.30 -0.76
C PHE A 438 -4.49 34.34 -1.84
N THR A 439 -4.52 35.63 -1.51
CA THR A 439 -4.94 36.74 -2.41
C THR A 439 -3.88 37.18 -3.42
N LYS A 440 -2.70 36.57 -3.45
CA LYS A 440 -1.70 36.86 -4.50
C LYS A 440 -2.21 36.59 -5.92
N VAL A 441 -3.40 36.00 -6.07
CA VAL A 441 -4.10 35.67 -7.33
C VAL A 441 -5.32 36.59 -7.61
N GLY A 442 -5.56 37.60 -6.76
CA GLY A 442 -6.66 38.58 -6.86
C GLY A 442 -7.21 39.02 -5.48
N PRO A 443 -8.07 40.07 -5.42
CA PRO A 443 -8.63 40.53 -4.14
C PRO A 443 -9.33 39.39 -3.39
N ALA A 444 -9.32 39.44 -2.05
CA ALA A 444 -10.08 38.50 -1.22
C ALA A 444 -11.56 38.66 -1.54
N THR A 445 -12.08 37.78 -2.40
CA THR A 445 -13.51 37.70 -2.65
C THR A 445 -14.14 36.76 -1.65
N GLU A 446 -15.41 36.99 -1.39
CA GLU A 446 -16.22 36.06 -0.63
C GLU A 446 -16.22 34.65 -1.24
N GLN A 447 -16.17 34.56 -2.57
CA GLN A 447 -16.07 33.30 -3.30
C GLN A 447 -14.76 32.55 -2.98
N LEU A 448 -13.63 33.27 -2.89
CA LEU A 448 -12.35 32.70 -2.49
C LEU A 448 -12.42 32.17 -1.06
N ALA A 449 -12.92 32.97 -0.11
CA ALA A 449 -13.06 32.57 1.28
C ALA A 449 -13.95 31.32 1.43
N ALA A 450 -15.08 31.27 0.72
CA ALA A 450 -16.00 30.13 0.74
C ALA A 450 -15.37 28.87 0.13
N ALA A 451 -14.65 29.01 -0.99
CA ALA A 451 -13.97 27.88 -1.63
C ALA A 451 -12.84 27.32 -0.75
N LEU A 452 -12.06 28.19 -0.09
CA LEU A 452 -11.01 27.76 0.82
C LEU A 452 -11.57 27.08 2.08
N ALA A 453 -12.71 27.55 2.60
CA ALA A 453 -13.40 26.88 3.72
C ALA A 453 -13.82 25.45 3.33
N CYS A 454 -14.46 25.28 2.18
CA CYS A 454 -14.80 23.96 1.65
C CYS A 454 -13.56 23.09 1.42
N ALA A 455 -12.45 23.68 0.96
CA ALA A 455 -11.18 22.99 0.77
C ALA A 455 -10.62 22.45 2.09
N VAL A 456 -10.63 23.24 3.17
CA VAL A 456 -10.22 22.81 4.52
C VAL A 456 -11.08 21.63 5.01
N VAL A 457 -12.40 21.67 4.79
CA VAL A 457 -13.29 20.54 5.11
C VAL A 457 -12.96 19.28 4.31
N ALA A 458 -12.57 19.44 3.04
CA ALA A 458 -12.23 18.32 2.14
C ALA A 458 -10.85 17.68 2.36
N VAL A 459 -9.91 18.37 3.04
CA VAL A 459 -8.56 17.84 3.27
C VAL A 459 -8.61 16.50 3.99
N GLY A 460 -8.00 15.45 3.42
CA GLY A 460 -7.93 14.15 4.09
C GLY A 460 -9.27 13.43 4.28
N THR A 461 -10.38 13.93 3.75
CA THR A 461 -11.72 13.37 3.96
C THR A 461 -12.37 12.86 2.68
N ARG A 462 -13.31 11.92 2.82
CA ARG A 462 -14.10 11.39 1.71
C ARG A 462 -15.21 12.34 1.25
N ILE A 463 -15.50 13.41 1.98
CA ILE A 463 -16.55 14.38 1.67
C ILE A 463 -16.38 14.92 0.25
N THR A 464 -17.50 15.08 -0.46
CA THR A 464 -17.47 15.72 -1.78
C THR A 464 -17.45 17.24 -1.60
N LEU A 465 -17.03 17.98 -2.63
CA LEU A 465 -17.12 19.45 -2.60
C LEU A 465 -18.58 19.94 -2.49
N ALA A 466 -19.55 19.12 -2.93
CA ALA A 466 -20.97 19.42 -2.78
C ALA A 466 -21.44 19.26 -1.35
N ASP A 467 -21.11 18.15 -0.71
CA ASP A 467 -21.47 17.93 0.69
C ASP A 467 -20.78 18.95 1.59
N ALA A 468 -19.51 19.29 1.31
CA ALA A 468 -18.79 20.34 2.04
C ALA A 468 -19.47 21.71 1.91
N ALA A 469 -19.94 22.08 0.71
CA ALA A 469 -20.67 23.33 0.51
C ALA A 469 -21.99 23.33 1.30
N THR A 470 -22.74 22.22 1.27
CA THR A 470 -23.99 22.05 2.01
C THR A 470 -23.77 22.17 3.52
N SER A 471 -22.78 21.47 4.09
CA SER A 471 -22.45 21.52 5.53
C SER A 471 -22.03 22.91 6.00
N LEU A 472 -21.48 23.73 5.12
CA LEU A 472 -21.08 25.12 5.40
C LEU A 472 -22.19 26.15 5.09
N GLY A 473 -23.43 25.70 4.89
CA GLY A 473 -24.59 26.59 4.69
C GLY A 473 -24.81 27.04 3.25
N SER A 474 -24.31 26.29 2.26
CA SER A 474 -24.51 26.53 0.83
C SER A 474 -24.10 27.93 0.36
N VAL A 475 -23.05 28.48 0.96
CA VAL A 475 -22.49 29.80 0.66
C VAL A 475 -21.97 29.90 -0.78
N THR A 476 -21.50 28.77 -1.31
CA THR A 476 -20.87 28.63 -2.64
C THR A 476 -21.37 27.38 -3.35
N THR A 477 -21.00 27.20 -4.62
CA THR A 477 -21.41 26.04 -5.43
C THR A 477 -20.22 25.16 -5.82
N PRO A 478 -20.41 23.83 -6.01
CA PRO A 478 -19.31 22.91 -6.33
C PRO A 478 -18.49 23.29 -7.58
N PRO A 479 -19.11 23.75 -8.70
CA PRO A 479 -18.34 24.19 -9.87
C PRO A 479 -17.47 25.41 -9.58
N LEU A 480 -17.92 26.32 -8.72
CA LEU A 480 -17.18 27.51 -8.34
C LEU A 480 -15.97 27.16 -7.46
N ILE A 481 -16.15 26.24 -6.50
CA ILE A 481 -15.05 25.72 -5.66
C ILE A 481 -13.97 25.11 -6.55
N SER A 482 -14.35 24.21 -7.46
CA SER A 482 -13.42 23.56 -8.39
C SER A 482 -12.67 24.57 -9.26
N ARG A 483 -13.35 25.59 -9.81
CA ARG A 483 -12.73 26.64 -10.63
C ARG A 483 -11.72 27.45 -9.84
N ILE A 484 -12.03 27.80 -8.59
CA ILE A 484 -11.11 28.57 -7.73
C ILE A 484 -9.88 27.73 -7.39
N LEU A 485 -10.05 26.45 -7.00
CA LEU A 485 -8.94 25.54 -6.72
C LEU A 485 -8.04 25.33 -7.95
N GLN A 486 -8.63 25.21 -9.14
CA GLN A 486 -7.89 25.15 -10.40
C GLN A 486 -7.07 26.42 -10.63
N LYS A 487 -7.67 27.60 -10.46
CA LYS A 487 -6.96 28.89 -10.61
C LYS A 487 -5.83 29.05 -9.59
N LEU A 488 -6.02 28.59 -8.35
CA LEU A 488 -4.96 28.61 -7.34
C LEU A 488 -3.83 27.64 -7.69
N SER A 489 -4.16 26.49 -8.29
CA SER A 489 -3.17 25.47 -8.64
C SER A 489 -2.20 25.85 -9.76
N THR A 490 -2.51 26.90 -10.52
CA THR A 490 -1.60 27.44 -11.55
C THR A 490 -0.53 28.37 -10.98
N ALA A 491 -0.64 28.77 -9.70
CA ALA A 491 0.35 29.64 -9.06
C ALA A 491 1.61 28.86 -8.65
N GLU A 492 2.78 29.49 -8.75
CA GLU A 492 4.07 28.86 -8.40
C GLU A 492 4.12 28.38 -6.94
N ASN A 493 3.44 29.09 -6.04
CA ASN A 493 3.38 28.76 -4.62
C ASN A 493 2.22 27.82 -4.25
N TRP A 494 1.59 27.13 -5.20
CA TRP A 494 0.50 26.19 -4.92
C TRP A 494 0.88 25.11 -3.90
N GLN A 495 2.11 24.58 -3.96
CA GLN A 495 2.58 23.57 -3.01
C GLN A 495 2.54 24.10 -1.56
N ALA A 496 2.96 25.34 -1.35
CA ALA A 496 2.91 26.02 -0.07
C ALA A 496 1.47 26.30 0.40
N MET A 497 0.62 26.79 -0.51
CA MET A 497 -0.81 27.02 -0.26
C MET A 497 -1.51 25.74 0.20
N ARG A 498 -1.25 24.63 -0.51
CA ARG A 498 -1.78 23.31 -0.16
C ARG A 498 -1.29 22.85 1.21
N ALA A 499 -0.01 23.02 1.52
CA ALA A 499 0.54 22.68 2.83
C ALA A 499 -0.11 23.51 3.96
N ALA A 500 -0.38 24.80 3.74
CA ALA A 500 -1.07 25.65 4.70
C ALA A 500 -2.52 25.22 4.94
N LEU A 501 -3.26 24.87 3.87
CA LEU A 501 -4.63 24.33 4.00
C LEU A 501 -4.63 23.01 4.78
N ILE A 502 -3.63 22.16 4.56
CA ILE A 502 -3.52 20.89 5.29
C ILE A 502 -3.20 21.10 6.77
N ARG A 503 -2.24 21.97 7.11
CA ARG A 503 -1.95 22.32 8.51
C ARG A 503 -3.14 22.96 9.21
N LEU A 504 -3.91 23.78 8.49
CA LEU A 504 -5.12 24.38 9.02
C LEU A 504 -6.18 23.33 9.33
N ALA A 505 -6.38 22.35 8.44
CA ALA A 505 -7.26 21.23 8.71
C ALA A 505 -6.80 20.41 9.92
N ASP A 506 -5.50 20.12 10.03
CA ASP A 506 -4.93 19.38 11.17
C ASP A 506 -5.13 20.12 12.51
N ALA A 507 -4.98 21.45 12.51
CA ALA A 507 -5.20 22.26 13.70
C ALA A 507 -6.67 22.28 14.14
N VAL A 508 -7.61 22.30 13.18
CA VAL A 508 -9.04 22.20 13.51
C VAL A 508 -9.35 20.81 14.08
N ASP A 509 -8.84 19.74 13.47
CA ASP A 509 -9.03 18.37 13.96
C ASP A 509 -8.40 18.15 15.35
N SER A 510 -7.33 18.88 15.69
CA SER A 510 -6.72 18.85 17.02
C SER A 510 -7.42 19.73 18.06
N GLY A 511 -8.57 20.34 17.72
CA GLY A 511 -9.36 21.17 18.64
C GLY A 511 -8.86 22.61 18.81
N ALA A 512 -8.04 23.14 17.89
CA ALA A 512 -7.54 24.52 18.01
C ALA A 512 -8.65 25.58 17.89
N CYS A 513 -9.73 25.29 17.15
CA CYS A 513 -10.90 26.14 17.01
C CYS A 513 -12.02 25.62 17.92
N LEU A 514 -12.35 26.38 18.97
CA LEU A 514 -13.39 26.02 19.94
C LEU A 514 -14.81 26.36 19.47
N ILE A 515 -14.94 27.14 18.39
CA ILE A 515 -16.24 27.63 17.92
C ILE A 515 -16.97 26.53 17.16
N ASP A 516 -18.21 26.21 17.54
CA ASP A 516 -19.13 25.41 16.74
C ASP A 516 -19.94 26.34 15.82
N TYR A 517 -19.42 26.56 14.62
CA TYR A 517 -20.05 27.41 13.62
C TYR A 517 -21.34 26.82 13.07
N GLU A 518 -21.50 25.50 13.03
CA GLU A 518 -22.78 24.89 12.63
C GLU A 518 -23.88 25.27 13.63
N ARG A 519 -23.60 25.10 14.93
CA ARG A 519 -24.51 25.50 15.99
C ARG A 519 -24.80 27.00 15.95
N ARG A 520 -23.77 27.85 15.80
CA ARG A 520 -23.95 29.30 15.72
C ARG A 520 -24.80 29.76 14.55
N ARG A 521 -24.75 29.08 13.41
CA ARG A 521 -25.59 29.40 12.24
C ARG A 521 -27.09 29.14 12.50
N ALA A 522 -27.42 28.26 13.44
CA ALA A 522 -28.79 27.90 13.78
C ALA A 522 -29.43 28.80 14.87
N LEU A 523 -28.70 29.77 15.43
CA LEU A 523 -29.20 30.65 16.50
C LEU A 523 -30.23 31.69 15.98
N PRO A 524 -31.17 32.15 16.83
CA PRO A 524 -32.17 33.16 16.46
C PRO A 524 -31.59 34.58 16.52
N TYR A 525 -30.97 35.03 15.43
CA TYR A 525 -30.34 36.37 15.37
C TYR A 525 -31.31 37.56 15.43
N SER A 526 -32.61 37.32 15.40
CA SER A 526 -33.62 38.35 15.72
C SER A 526 -33.45 38.91 17.14
N ASP A 527 -32.91 38.10 18.06
CA ASP A 527 -32.88 38.38 19.49
C ASP A 527 -31.49 38.89 19.95
N LEU A 528 -30.62 39.22 18.99
CA LEU A 528 -29.23 39.62 19.22
C LEU A 528 -29.14 40.99 19.90
N LEU A 529 -29.96 41.95 19.46
CA LEU A 529 -29.97 43.34 19.92
C LEU A 529 -31.40 43.68 20.32
N VAL A 530 -31.76 43.46 21.59
CA VAL A 530 -33.11 43.71 22.13
C VAL A 530 -33.07 44.89 23.09
N GLY A 531 -33.98 45.86 22.93
CA GLY A 531 -34.26 46.90 23.93
C GLY A 531 -33.25 48.05 24.01
N ASP A 532 -32.96 48.48 25.25
CA ASP A 532 -32.20 49.70 25.59
C ASP A 532 -30.73 49.69 25.10
N GLU A 533 -30.15 48.51 24.90
CA GLU A 533 -28.77 48.36 24.39
C GLU A 533 -28.60 48.90 22.96
N TRP A 534 -29.64 48.80 22.14
CA TRP A 534 -29.61 49.34 20.77
C TRP A 534 -29.61 50.87 20.77
N HIS A 535 -30.28 51.50 21.75
CA HIS A 535 -30.34 52.96 21.85
C HIS A 535 -28.96 53.55 22.18
N GLU A 536 -28.20 52.93 23.09
CA GLU A 536 -26.83 53.36 23.40
C GLU A 536 -25.89 53.19 22.20
N ILE A 537 -25.98 52.07 21.47
CA ILE A 537 -25.15 51.80 20.30
C ILE A 537 -25.49 52.73 19.11
N CYS A 538 -26.77 53.10 18.96
CA CYS A 538 -27.22 54.04 17.94
C CYS A 538 -26.60 55.43 18.08
N CYS A 539 -26.50 55.93 19.33
CA CYS A 539 -25.92 57.25 19.60
C CYS A 539 -24.47 57.36 19.12
N ASP A 540 -23.73 56.25 19.12
CA ASP A 540 -22.31 56.18 18.69
C ASP A 540 -22.13 55.99 17.17
N LEU A 541 -23.16 55.57 16.43
CA LEU A 541 -23.11 55.24 14.99
C LEU A 541 -23.62 56.38 14.09
N THR A 542 -23.27 57.63 14.41
CA THR A 542 -23.74 58.85 13.72
C THR A 542 -23.73 58.72 12.19
N GLY A 543 -24.91 58.87 11.55
CA GLY A 543 -25.03 58.98 10.08
C GLY A 543 -25.83 57.89 9.36
N LEU A 544 -26.31 56.84 10.04
CA LEU A 544 -27.20 55.85 9.44
C LEU A 544 -28.66 56.32 9.54
N ALA A 545 -29.21 56.79 8.42
CA ALA A 545 -30.62 57.14 8.32
C ALA A 545 -31.53 55.89 8.46
N ASP A 546 -32.59 56.04 9.24
CA ASP A 546 -33.60 55.03 9.65
C ASP A 546 -33.12 54.00 10.69
N SER A 547 -33.76 54.00 11.87
CA SER A 547 -33.37 53.17 13.03
C SER A 547 -33.54 51.68 12.75
N ALA A 548 -34.53 51.31 11.92
CA ALA A 548 -34.79 49.94 11.52
C ALA A 548 -33.73 49.38 10.56
N MET A 549 -33.34 50.16 9.54
CA MET A 549 -32.28 49.74 8.60
C MET A 549 -30.93 49.61 9.31
N SER A 550 -30.63 50.53 10.22
CA SER A 550 -29.41 50.52 11.03
C SER A 550 -29.32 49.24 11.88
N LEU A 551 -30.42 48.83 12.52
CA LEU A 551 -30.49 47.60 13.31
C LEU A 551 -30.23 46.38 12.42
N GLN A 552 -30.88 46.30 11.25
CA GLN A 552 -30.68 45.20 10.30
C GLN A 552 -29.23 45.12 9.81
N LEU A 553 -28.59 46.25 9.49
CA LEU A 553 -27.21 46.31 9.02
C LEU A 553 -26.23 45.81 10.09
N VAL A 554 -26.42 46.25 11.35
CA VAL A 554 -25.59 45.82 12.47
C VAL A 554 -25.81 44.34 12.79
N THR A 555 -27.05 43.88 12.83
CA THR A 555 -27.38 42.46 13.02
C THR A 555 -26.76 41.58 11.92
N CYS A 556 -26.85 42.00 10.65
CA CYS A 556 -26.22 41.28 9.53
C CYS A 556 -24.70 41.25 9.63
N TRP A 557 -24.08 42.35 10.09
CA TRP A 557 -22.64 42.36 10.31
C TRP A 557 -22.21 41.46 11.48
N MET A 558 -22.91 41.51 12.60
CA MET A 558 -22.62 40.66 13.76
C MET A 558 -22.85 39.19 13.44
N TYR A 559 -23.91 38.87 12.68
CA TYR A 559 -24.13 37.54 12.12
C TYR A 559 -22.89 37.07 11.35
N GLU A 560 -22.33 37.91 10.46
CA GLU A 560 -21.13 37.56 9.69
C GLU A 560 -19.90 37.34 10.58
N GLN A 561 -19.71 38.15 11.63
CA GLN A 561 -18.58 37.96 12.55
C GLN A 561 -18.72 36.68 13.40
N MET A 562 -19.90 36.42 13.92
CA MET A 562 -20.15 35.34 14.88
C MET A 562 -20.23 33.97 14.22
N THR A 563 -20.82 33.89 13.01
CA THR A 563 -21.01 32.65 12.25
C THR A 563 -19.94 32.41 11.20
N GLY A 564 -19.20 33.45 10.82
CA GLY A 564 -18.33 33.42 9.65
C GLY A 564 -19.08 33.16 8.32
N SER A 565 -20.41 33.24 8.29
CA SER A 565 -21.22 33.16 7.07
C SER A 565 -21.40 34.56 6.47
N PRO A 566 -21.64 34.68 5.16
CA PRO A 566 -21.90 35.99 4.55
C PRO A 566 -23.13 36.67 5.18
N ALA A 567 -23.03 37.98 5.43
CA ALA A 567 -24.12 38.79 5.97
C ALA A 567 -25.45 38.64 5.20
N ARG A 568 -25.43 38.36 3.89
CA ARG A 568 -26.66 38.16 3.10
C ARG A 568 -27.49 36.93 3.49
N LEU A 569 -26.90 35.99 4.24
CA LEU A 569 -27.60 34.81 4.75
C LEU A 569 -28.26 35.07 6.11
N CYS A 570 -28.01 36.24 6.72
CA CYS A 570 -28.73 36.65 7.91
C CYS A 570 -30.23 36.81 7.57
N PRO A 571 -31.15 36.30 8.40
CA PRO A 571 -32.59 36.50 8.21
C PRO A 571 -33.02 37.97 8.14
N ALA A 572 -32.27 38.87 8.77
CA ALA A 572 -32.52 40.31 8.74
C ALA A 572 -32.00 41.02 7.47
N ALA A 573 -31.37 40.30 6.53
CA ALA A 573 -30.74 40.90 5.36
C ALA A 573 -31.74 41.28 4.27
N VAL A 574 -31.65 42.52 3.78
CA VAL A 574 -32.46 43.03 2.67
C VAL A 574 -31.66 42.97 1.36
N ARG A 575 -32.25 42.40 0.30
CA ARG A 575 -31.57 42.18 -0.99
C ARG A 575 -31.60 43.41 -1.93
N THR A 576 -31.29 44.60 -1.43
CA THR A 576 -31.21 45.83 -2.24
C THR A 576 -29.76 46.25 -2.51
N ARG A 577 -29.54 47.10 -3.53
CA ARG A 577 -28.22 47.68 -3.81
C ARG A 577 -27.81 48.67 -2.71
N GLU A 578 -28.75 49.49 -2.26
CA GLU A 578 -28.55 50.46 -1.18
C GLU A 578 -28.11 49.79 0.13
N PHE A 579 -28.80 48.71 0.54
CA PHE A 579 -28.45 47.98 1.77
C PHE A 579 -27.02 47.42 1.71
N ARG A 580 -26.60 46.86 0.56
CA ARG A 580 -25.24 46.35 0.37
C ARG A 580 -24.18 47.45 0.42
N GLN A 581 -24.49 48.63 -0.13
CA GLN A 581 -23.60 49.78 -0.09
C GLN A 581 -23.45 50.28 1.36
N LYS A 582 -24.56 50.52 2.07
CA LYS A 582 -24.56 50.94 3.48
C LYS A 582 -23.87 49.93 4.39
N LEU A 583 -24.02 48.62 4.14
CA LEU A 583 -23.31 47.57 4.88
C LEU A 583 -21.79 47.63 4.67
N THR A 584 -21.35 48.06 3.48
CA THR A 584 -19.93 48.24 3.17
C THR A 584 -19.39 49.50 3.86
N GLU A 585 -20.15 50.60 3.82
CA GLU A 585 -19.82 51.85 4.51
C GLU A 585 -19.73 51.63 6.02
N LEU A 586 -20.67 50.90 6.63
CA LEU A 586 -20.65 50.51 8.04
C LEU A 586 -19.35 49.80 8.44
N ARG A 587 -18.76 48.97 7.56
CA ARG A 587 -17.49 48.28 7.85
C ARG A 587 -16.31 49.25 7.89
N GLN A 588 -16.39 50.38 7.20
CA GLN A 588 -15.32 51.37 7.06
C GLN A 588 -15.41 52.48 8.11
N THR A 589 -16.60 52.81 8.59
CA THR A 589 -16.85 53.97 9.47
C THR A 589 -16.89 53.63 10.97
N ARG A 590 -16.49 52.43 11.39
CA ARG A 590 -16.58 52.00 12.80
C ARG A 590 -15.56 52.67 13.72
N THR A 591 -16.03 53.01 14.92
CA THR A 591 -15.21 53.42 16.05
C THR A 591 -14.83 52.23 16.93
N PRO A 592 -13.71 52.29 17.67
CA PRO A 592 -13.37 51.27 18.66
C PRO A 592 -14.43 51.08 19.74
N THR A 593 -15.09 52.18 20.15
CA THR A 593 -16.12 52.19 21.20
C THR A 593 -17.37 51.42 20.80
N SER A 594 -17.91 51.68 19.60
CA SER A 594 -19.07 50.94 19.06
C SER A 594 -18.77 49.45 18.88
N THR A 595 -17.53 49.11 18.50
CA THR A 595 -17.08 47.72 18.36
C THR A 595 -17.05 46.99 19.71
N ALA A 596 -16.64 47.66 20.78
CA ALA A 596 -16.58 47.07 22.11
C ALA A 596 -17.99 46.80 22.69
N SER A 597 -18.91 47.75 22.54
CA SER A 597 -20.31 47.59 22.97
C SER A 597 -21.01 46.45 22.22
N LEU A 598 -20.84 46.39 20.90
CA LEU A 598 -21.37 45.28 20.09
C LEU A 598 -20.77 43.92 20.47
N GLY A 599 -19.48 43.88 20.80
CA GLY A 599 -18.82 42.68 21.31
C GLY A 599 -19.44 42.18 22.62
N ARG A 600 -19.86 43.09 23.51
CA ARG A 600 -20.52 42.75 24.79
C ARG A 600 -21.89 42.11 24.56
N SER A 601 -22.76 42.75 23.76
CA SER A 601 -24.10 42.22 23.47
C SER A 601 -24.04 40.86 22.76
N ALA A 602 -23.09 40.66 21.84
CA ALA A 602 -22.92 39.35 21.22
C ALA A 602 -22.43 38.28 22.18
N LYS A 603 -21.55 38.60 23.13
CA LYS A 603 -21.13 37.64 24.15
C LYS A 603 -22.31 37.21 25.03
N GLN A 604 -23.12 38.17 25.49
CA GLN A 604 -24.34 37.87 26.25
C GLN A 604 -25.35 37.04 25.44
N PHE A 605 -25.51 37.33 24.15
CA PHE A 605 -26.36 36.51 23.26
C PHE A 605 -25.84 35.08 23.16
N LEU A 606 -24.53 34.88 23.00
CA LEU A 606 -23.93 33.54 22.97
C LEU A 606 -24.11 32.81 24.32
N GLU A 607 -23.94 33.50 25.45
CA GLU A 607 -24.18 32.96 26.79
C GLU A 607 -25.62 32.48 26.95
N ARG A 608 -26.61 33.32 26.57
CA ARG A 608 -28.05 32.98 26.63
C ARG A 608 -28.41 31.73 25.83
N HIS A 609 -27.70 31.45 24.74
CA HIS A 609 -27.94 30.31 23.86
C HIS A 609 -26.96 29.14 24.09
N GLY A 610 -26.21 29.16 25.21
CA GLY A 610 -25.34 28.07 25.65
C GLY A 610 -24.01 27.95 24.90
N CYS A 611 -23.55 29.01 24.24
CA CYS A 611 -22.26 29.12 23.53
C CYS A 611 -21.27 30.03 24.29
N GLY A 612 -21.51 30.34 25.56
CA GLY A 612 -20.73 31.32 26.33
C GLY A 612 -19.26 30.95 26.59
N ALA A 613 -18.91 29.66 26.52
CA ALA A 613 -17.53 29.19 26.67
C ALA A 613 -16.69 29.40 25.40
N GLU A 614 -17.33 29.70 24.26
CA GLU A 614 -16.66 29.89 22.99
C GLU A 614 -16.19 31.36 22.81
N PRO A 615 -15.03 31.61 22.19
CA PRO A 615 -14.61 32.98 21.88
C PRO A 615 -15.53 33.61 20.81
N LEU A 616 -15.71 34.94 20.84
CA LEU A 616 -16.58 35.64 19.89
C LEU A 616 -16.13 35.39 18.44
N CYS A 617 -14.84 35.58 18.17
CA CYS A 617 -14.19 35.29 16.90
C CYS A 617 -12.94 34.46 17.15
N TRP A 618 -12.54 33.66 16.17
CA TRP A 618 -11.27 32.94 16.17
C TRP A 618 -10.53 33.21 14.88
N HIS A 619 -9.20 33.20 14.93
CA HIS A 619 -8.36 33.22 13.74
C HIS A 619 -7.18 32.27 13.93
N PRO A 620 -6.76 31.56 12.87
CA PRO A 620 -5.61 30.67 12.98
C PRO A 620 -4.33 31.47 13.21
N PRO A 621 -3.39 30.95 14.03
CA PRO A 621 -2.05 31.53 14.18
C PRO A 621 -1.34 31.69 12.83
N SER A 622 -0.55 32.77 12.69
CA SER A 622 0.21 33.06 11.46
C SER A 622 1.19 31.95 11.09
N THR A 623 1.72 31.21 12.07
CA THR A 623 2.61 30.06 11.89
C THR A 623 1.97 28.92 11.11
N LEU A 624 0.66 28.69 11.28
CA LEU A 624 -0.07 27.67 10.51
C LEU A 624 -0.20 28.05 9.04
N LEU A 625 -0.22 29.36 8.75
CA LEU A 625 -0.49 29.94 7.44
C LEU A 625 0.78 30.35 6.67
N ALA A 626 1.97 29.94 7.13
CA ALA A 626 3.22 30.20 6.42
C ALA A 626 3.21 29.58 5.01
N LEU A 627 3.42 30.42 3.98
CA LEU A 627 3.49 30.03 2.58
C LEU A 627 4.94 30.01 2.11
#